data_AF-A0A8D2FFD6-F1
#
_entry.id   AF-A0A8D2FFD6-F1
#
_cell.length_a   1.000
_cell.length_b   1.000
_cell.length_c   1.000
_cell.angle_alpha   90.00
_cell.angle_beta   90.00
_cell.angle_gamma   90.00
#
_symmetry.space_group_name_H-M   'P 1'
#
loop_
_entity.id
_entity.type
_entity.pdbx_description
1 polymer ?
#
loop_
_entity_poly.entity_id
_entity_poly.type
_entity_poly.pdbx_seq_one_letter_code
_entity_poly.pdbx_strand_id
1 'polypeptide(L)' 'GGCECKSFKDKFMKCLYDNHFENALCRNESKEYLECRMERKLMLQEPLEKLGFGDLIGGKSEAKK' A
#
# COMPACT_ATOMS: atom_id res chain seq x y z
N GLY A 1 11.44 19.69 5.02
CA GLY A 1 10.36 18.89 4.42
C GLY A 1 10.95 17.59 3.93
N GLY A 2 10.33 16.44 4.20
CA GLY A 2 10.89 15.15 3.73
C GLY A 2 10.33 13.88 4.34
N CYS A 3 9.16 13.89 4.99
CA CYS A 3 8.53 12.68 5.55
C CYS A 3 7.23 12.33 4.83
N GLU A 4 7.17 12.65 3.54
CA GLU A 4 6.00 12.42 2.72
C GLU A 4 5.95 10.91 2.41
N CYS A 5 4.99 10.22 3.05
CA CYS A 5 4.85 8.76 3.14
C CYS A 5 5.63 8.02 4.24
N LYS A 6 6.31 8.74 5.15
CA LYS A 6 7.03 8.07 6.26
C LYS A 6 6.08 7.30 7.18
N SER A 7 4.93 7.87 7.53
CA SER A 7 3.94 7.20 8.38
C SER A 7 3.42 5.89 7.79
N PHE A 8 3.17 5.84 6.48
CA PHE A 8 2.73 4.62 5.80
C PHE A 8 3.86 3.59 5.71
N LYS A 9 5.10 4.03 5.46
CA LYS A 9 6.28 3.17 5.55
C LYS A 9 6.41 2.56 6.94
N ASP A 10 6.29 3.37 7.99
CA ASP A 10 6.44 2.91 9.38
C ASP A 10 5.35 1.89 9.75
N LYS A 11 4.10 2.09 9.30
CA LYS A 11 3.03 1.09 9.45
C LYS A 11 3.37 -0.22 8.75
N PHE A 12 3.79 -0.15 7.48
CA PHE A 12 4.16 -1.34 6.70
C PHE A 12 5.33 -2.09 7.34
N MET A 13 6.38 -1.37 7.74
CA MET A 13 7.52 -1.95 8.46
C MET A 13 7.07 -2.57 9.77
N LYS A 14 6.26 -1.87 10.58
CA LYS A 14 5.74 -2.41 11.84
C LYS A 14 4.96 -3.70 11.62
N CYS A 15 4.09 -3.75 10.60
CA CYS A 15 3.35 -4.96 10.26
C CYS A 15 4.31 -6.11 9.92
N LEU A 16 5.34 -5.86 9.11
CA LEU A 16 6.33 -6.89 8.77
C LEU A 16 7.03 -7.39 10.03
N TYR A 17 7.51 -6.51 10.92
CA TYR A 17 8.15 -6.94 12.16
C TYR A 17 7.23 -7.80 13.04
N ASP A 18 5.96 -7.44 13.13
CA ASP A 18 4.95 -8.16 13.93
C ASP A 18 4.60 -9.53 13.31
N ASN A 19 4.63 -9.62 11.98
CA ASN A 19 4.26 -10.81 11.22
C ASN A 19 5.48 -11.58 10.67
N HIS A 20 6.66 -11.46 11.31
CA HIS A 20 7.87 -12.18 10.89
C HIS A 20 8.29 -11.97 9.42
N PHE A 21 8.08 -10.76 8.92
CA PHE A 21 8.36 -10.32 7.54
C PHE A 21 7.49 -11.00 6.46
N GLU A 22 6.35 -11.55 6.85
CA GLU A 22 5.37 -12.11 5.93
C GLU A 22 4.62 -11.00 5.19
N ASN A 23 5.07 -10.70 3.98
CA ASN A 23 4.50 -9.65 3.13
C ASN A 23 3.02 -9.91 2.77
N ALA A 24 2.61 -11.17 2.68
CA ALA A 24 1.23 -11.56 2.37
C ALA A 24 0.23 -11.05 3.41
N LEU A 25 0.62 -11.00 4.69
CA LEU A 25 -0.21 -10.52 5.80
C LEU A 25 -0.26 -8.99 5.84
N CYS A 26 0.76 -8.32 5.31
CA CYS A 26 0.92 -6.87 5.33
C CYS A 26 0.53 -6.18 4.01
N ARG A 27 -0.19 -6.88 3.12
CA ARG A 27 -0.57 -6.36 1.80
C ARG A 27 -1.36 -5.06 1.86
N ASN A 28 -2.21 -4.87 2.87
CA ASN A 28 -2.96 -3.63 3.07
C ASN A 28 -2.03 -2.44 3.35
N GLU A 29 -1.07 -2.61 4.26
CA GLU A 29 -0.13 -1.54 4.62
C GLU A 29 0.84 -1.25 3.47
N SER A 30 1.24 -2.28 2.71
CA SER A 30 2.02 -2.11 1.47
C SER A 30 1.25 -1.28 0.44
N LYS A 31 -0.05 -1.55 0.26
CA LYS A 31 -0.90 -0.82 -0.68
C LYS A 31 -0.95 0.66 -0.33
N GLU A 32 -1.24 1.01 0.93
CA GLU A 32 -1.29 2.42 1.37
C GLU A 32 0.06 3.14 1.17
N TYR A 33 1.17 2.45 1.45
CA TYR A 33 2.51 3.00 1.23
C TYR A 33 2.80 3.28 -0.25
N LEU A 34 2.41 2.37 -1.14
CA LEU A 34 2.59 2.52 -2.58
C LEU A 34 1.67 3.59 -3.18
N GLU A 35 0.42 3.67 -2.74
CA GLU A 35 -0.52 4.73 -3.15
C GLU A 35 0.04 6.11 -2.83
N CYS A 36 0.54 6.33 -1.62
CA CYS A 36 1.14 7.61 -1.24
C CYS A 36 2.34 7.97 -2.13
N ARG A 37 3.17 6.99 -2.53
CA ARG A 37 4.29 7.23 -3.44
C ARG A 37 3.85 7.57 -4.85
N MET A 38 2.78 6.93 -5.35
CA MET A 38 2.21 7.22 -6.66
C MET A 38 1.55 8.60 -6.73
N GLU A 39 0.74 8.96 -5.73
CA GLU A 39 0.09 10.28 -5.65
C GLU A 39 1.10 11.42 -5.70
N ARG A 40 2.27 11.20 -5.09
CA ARG A 40 3.35 12.17 -5.04
C ARG A 40 4.31 12.10 -6.21
N LYS A 41 4.01 11.25 -7.21
CA LYS A 41 4.85 11.02 -8.39
C LYS A 41 6.28 10.58 -8.04
N LEU A 42 6.45 9.94 -6.88
CA LEU A 42 7.71 9.33 -6.41
C LEU A 42 7.90 7.90 -6.93
N MET A 43 6.92 7.40 -7.67
CA MET A 43 6.92 6.13 -8.38
C MET A 43 6.06 6.29 -9.64
N LEU A 44 6.34 5.48 -10.67
CA LEU A 44 5.49 5.41 -11.85
C LEU A 44 4.07 5.02 -11.41
N GLN A 45 3.06 5.76 -11.86
CA GLN A 45 1.67 5.38 -11.65
C GLN A 45 1.39 4.10 -12.44
N GLU A 46 1.41 2.97 -11.75
CA GLU A 46 0.95 1.69 -12.28
C GLU A 46 -0.29 1.25 -11.48
N PRO A 47 -1.28 0.63 -12.14
CA PRO A 47 -2.44 0.10 -11.44
C PRO A 47 -1.99 -0.92 -10.40
N LEU A 48 -2.51 -0.76 -9.18
CA LEU A 48 -2.23 -1.64 -8.03
C LEU A 48 -2.49 -3.12 -8.35
N GLU A 49 -3.37 -3.42 -9.30
CA GLU A 49 -3.61 -4.77 -9.83
C GLU A 49 -2.33 -5.40 -10.41
N LYS A 50 -1.55 -4.63 -11.20
CA LYS A 50 -0.26 -5.08 -11.74
C LYS A 50 0.81 -5.25 -10.68
N LEU A 51 0.69 -4.55 -9.57
CA LEU A 51 1.58 -4.67 -8.41
C LEU A 51 1.18 -5.84 -7.49
N GLY A 52 0.19 -6.65 -7.90
CA GLY A 52 -0.27 -7.82 -7.17
C GLY A 52 -1.30 -7.51 -6.09
N PHE A 53 -1.88 -6.31 -6.06
CA PHE A 53 -2.96 -5.94 -5.13
C PHE A 53 -4.34 -6.05 -5.76
N GLY A 54 -4.49 -6.76 -6.88
CA GLY A 54 -5.79 -6.91 -7.57
C GLY A 54 -6.89 -7.44 -6.67
N ASP A 55 -6.54 -8.37 -5.77
CA ASP A 55 -7.44 -8.94 -4.78
C ASP A 55 -8.04 -7.90 -3.81
N LEU A 56 -7.29 -6.82 -3.53
CA LEU A 56 -7.70 -5.76 -2.61
C LEU A 56 -8.57 -4.68 -3.29
N ILE A 57 -8.56 -4.62 -4.61
CA ILE A 57 -9.35 -3.67 -5.40
C ILE A 57 -10.69 -4.30 -5.78
N GLY A 58 -10.71 -5.59 -6.10
CA GLY A 58 -11.92 -6.35 -6.43
C GLY A 58 -12.93 -6.49 -5.28
N GLY A 59 -12.50 -6.28 -4.03
CA GLY A 59 -13.36 -6.29 -2.83
C GLY A 59 -13.96 -4.94 -2.42
N LYS A 60 -13.65 -3.84 -3.15
CA LYS A 60 -14.26 -2.52 -2.97
C LYS A 60 -15.10 -2.11 -4.18
N SER A 61 -15.92 -3.01 -4.70
CA SER A 61 -17.17 -2.56 -5.32
C SER A 61 -18.16 -2.34 -4.18
N GLU A 62 -18.40 -1.07 -3.85
CA GLU A 62 -19.63 -0.49 -3.27
C GLU A 62 -19.34 0.58 -2.21
N ALA A 63 -19.21 1.82 -2.67
CA ALA A 63 -19.74 3.02 -2.00
C ALA A 63 -19.65 4.24 -2.95
N LYS A 64 -20.31 4.14 -4.11
CA LYS A 64 -20.84 5.33 -4.78
C LYS A 64 -22.14 4.90 -5.48
N LYS A 65 -23.20 4.80 -4.69
CA LYS A 65 -24.56 4.99 -5.18
C LYS A 65 -25.03 6.35 -4.70
#